data_AF-A0A2G3Q2A7-F1
#
_entry.id   AF-A0A2G3Q2A7-F1
#
_cell.length_a   1.000
_cell.length_b   1.000
_cell.length_c   1.000
_cell.angle_alpha   90.00
_cell.angle_beta   90.00
_cell.angle_gamma   90.00
#
_symmetry.space_group_name_H-M   'P 1'
#
loop_
_entity.id
_entity.type
_entity.pdbx_description
1 polymer ?
#
loop_
_entity_poly.entity_id
_entity_poly.type
_entity_poly.pdbx_seq_one_letter_code
_entity_poly.pdbx_strand_id
1 'polypeptide(L)'
;MNPLARLWKDKMTVYRFQEITEGDITHEKDGMVCDNIPCKYSKSSLTEASEGAPQLVNRHILFCARDTDIKEGDKVVVTQRNGNTVELAVGEGFPYTSHIEFSVERKEFL
;
A
#
# COMPACT_ATOMS: atom_id res chain seq x y z
N MET A 1 -1.14 -16.57 16.01
CA MET A 1 -2.31 -15.73 15.65
C MET A 1 -1.89 -14.27 15.78
N ASN A 2 -1.99 -13.45 14.73
CA ASN A 2 -1.68 -12.02 14.82
C ASN A 2 -2.86 -11.28 15.49
N PRO A 3 -2.74 -10.79 16.73
CA PRO A 3 -3.85 -10.12 17.42
C PRO A 3 -4.24 -8.79 16.77
N LEU A 4 -3.30 -8.13 16.07
CA LEU A 4 -3.52 -6.85 15.39
C LEU A 4 -4.36 -7.01 14.12
N ALA A 5 -4.39 -8.20 13.51
CA ALA A 5 -5.20 -8.47 12.33
C ALA A 5 -6.70 -8.22 12.58
N ARG A 6 -7.16 -8.29 13.83
CA ARG A 6 -8.54 -7.93 14.20
C ARG A 6 -8.89 -6.46 13.94
N LEU A 7 -7.88 -5.59 13.87
CA LEU A 7 -8.02 -4.15 13.60
C LEU A 7 -8.05 -3.83 12.10
N TRP A 8 -7.73 -4.81 11.25
CA TRP A 8 -7.75 -4.66 9.80
C TRP A 8 -9.19 -4.83 9.30
N LYS A 9 -9.77 -3.71 8.87
CA LYS A 9 -11.16 -3.63 8.40
C LYS A 9 -11.27 -3.26 6.94
N ASP A 10 -10.15 -2.87 6.34
CA ASP A 10 -10.05 -2.60 4.93
C ASP A 10 -9.59 -3.86 4.21
N LYS A 11 -9.72 -3.83 2.89
CA LYS A 11 -9.18 -4.86 2.02
C LYS A 11 -8.38 -4.22 0.90
N MET A 12 -7.44 -4.96 0.33
CA MET A 12 -6.65 -4.47 -0.78
C MET A 12 -6.49 -5.49 -1.90
N THR A 13 -6.35 -4.96 -3.10
CA THR A 13 -5.90 -5.68 -4.29
C THR A 13 -4.56 -5.09 -4.70
N VAL A 14 -3.57 -5.96 -4.93
CA VAL A 14 -2.19 -5.59 -5.25
C VAL A 14 -1.94 -5.87 -6.72
N TYR A 15 -1.36 -4.90 -7.42
CA TYR A 15 -0.94 -4.98 -8.80
C TYR A 15 0.56 -4.73 -8.88
N ARG A 16 1.24 -5.53 -9.69
CA ARG A 16 2.67 -5.40 -9.93
C ARG A 16 2.91 -5.23 -11.41
N PHE A 17 3.71 -4.23 -11.73
CA PHE A 17 4.20 -4.03 -13.09
C PHE A 17 5.06 -5.22 -13.51
N GLN A 18 4.73 -5.81 -14.65
CA GLN A 18 5.45 -6.93 -15.23
C GLN A 18 5.75 -6.65 -16.70
N GLU A 19 7.00 -6.90 -17.09
CA GLU A 19 7.38 -7.03 -18.49
C GLU A 19 7.04 -8.45 -18.95
N ILE A 20 6.18 -8.54 -19.96
CA ILE A 20 5.78 -9.80 -20.58
C ILE A 20 6.35 -9.79 -22.00
N THR A 21 7.29 -10.69 -22.28
CA THR A 21 7.82 -10.87 -23.62
C THR A 21 7.03 -11.95 -24.36
N GLU A 22 6.34 -11.57 -25.44
CA GLU A 22 5.66 -12.48 -26.37
C GLU A 22 6.40 -12.45 -27.72
N GLY A 23 7.23 -13.48 -27.97
CA GLY A 23 8.09 -13.52 -29.15
C GLY A 23 9.24 -12.51 -29.06
N ASP A 24 9.35 -11.62 -30.06
CA ASP A 24 10.35 -10.53 -30.09
C ASP A 24 9.80 -9.20 -29.54
N ILE A 25 8.57 -9.19 -28.98
CA ILE A 25 7.91 -7.98 -28.48
C ILE A 25 7.78 -8.07 -26.96
N THR A 26 8.28 -7.05 -26.26
CA THR A 26 8.06 -6.87 -24.82
C THR A 26 6.88 -5.92 -24.59
N HIS A 27 5.91 -6.38 -23.81
CA HIS A 27 4.76 -5.61 -23.36
C HIS A 27 4.87 -5.31 -21.87
N GLU A 28 4.38 -4.15 -21.49
CA GLU A 28 4.29 -3.72 -20.10
C GLU A 28 2.84 -3.88 -19.62
N LYS A 29 2.62 -4.61 -18.52
CA LYS A 29 1.28 -4.80 -17.98
C LYS A 29 1.27 -4.90 -16.46
N ASP A 30 0.29 -4.26 -15.84
CA ASP A 30 -0.04 -4.48 -14.44
C ASP A 30 -0.72 -5.85 -14.27
N GLY A 31 0.00 -6.79 -13.66
CA GLY A 31 -0.52 -8.08 -13.26
C GLY A 31 -1.10 -8.02 -11.84
N MET A 32 -2.32 -8.51 -11.63
CA MET A 32 -2.88 -8.66 -10.29
C MET A 32 -2.11 -9.76 -9.54
N VAL A 33 -1.54 -9.40 -8.40
CA VAL A 33 -0.73 -10.30 -7.54
C VAL A 33 -1.57 -10.91 -6.44
N CYS A 34 -2.39 -10.09 -5.80
CA CYS A 34 -3.23 -10.47 -4.67
C CYS A 34 -4.58 -9.79 -4.80
N ASP A 35 -5.66 -10.46 -4.40
CA ASP A 35 -7.01 -9.91 -4.41
C ASP A 35 -7.67 -9.98 -3.04
N ASN A 36 -8.34 -8.88 -2.67
CA ASN A 36 -9.25 -8.82 -1.52
C ASN A 36 -8.61 -9.20 -0.17
N ILE A 37 -7.32 -8.90 0.01
CA ILE A 37 -6.54 -9.27 1.21
C ILE A 37 -6.82 -8.29 2.36
N PRO A 38 -7.02 -8.77 3.61
CA PRO A 38 -7.21 -7.90 4.75
C PRO A 38 -6.03 -6.96 4.99
N CYS A 39 -6.32 -5.67 5.15
CA CYS A 39 -5.31 -4.66 5.46
C CYS A 39 -5.88 -3.56 6.37
N LYS A 40 -5.01 -2.63 6.75
CA LYS A 40 -5.42 -1.35 7.33
C LYS A 40 -4.68 -0.25 6.61
N TYR A 41 -5.41 0.71 6.09
CA TYR A 41 -4.83 1.95 5.57
C TYR A 41 -4.98 3.04 6.62
N SER A 42 -3.86 3.57 7.09
CA SER A 42 -3.81 4.62 8.12
C SER A 42 -3.32 5.92 7.54
N LYS A 43 -3.98 7.02 7.92
CA LYS A 43 -3.54 8.39 7.66
C LYS A 43 -3.27 9.07 9.00
N SER A 44 -2.08 9.63 9.17
CA SER A 44 -1.75 10.55 10.26
C SER A 44 -1.15 11.82 9.67
N SER A 45 -1.46 12.96 10.26
CA SER A 45 -0.80 14.22 9.96
C SER A 45 -0.01 14.65 11.19
N LEU A 46 1.29 14.91 11.01
CA LEU A 46 2.10 15.57 12.02
C LEU A 46 2.42 16.99 11.57
N THR A 47 2.39 17.91 12.52
CA THR A 47 2.94 19.25 12.33
C THR A 47 4.39 19.22 12.81
N GLU A 48 5.34 19.35 11.90
CA GLU A 48 6.75 19.43 12.27
C GLU A 48 7.11 20.88 12.61
N ALA A 49 7.74 21.07 13.77
CA ALA A 49 8.32 22.35 14.14
C ALA A 49 9.58 22.58 13.29
N SER A 50 9.52 23.58 12.41
CA SER A 50 10.67 24.05 11.64
C SER A 50 11.15 25.40 12.19
N GLU A 51 12.34 25.88 11.83
CA GLU A 51 12.81 27.24 12.17
C GLU A 51 12.03 28.37 11.44
N GLY A 52 10.80 28.09 11.01
CA GLY A 52 9.91 29.01 10.30
C GLY A 52 8.45 28.59 10.45
N ALA A 53 7.66 28.72 9.38
CA ALA A 53 6.26 28.28 9.40
C ALA A 53 6.18 26.76 9.61
N PRO A 54 5.29 26.26 10.50
CA PRO A 54 5.10 24.84 10.70
C PRO A 54 4.75 24.14 9.38
N GLN A 55 5.40 23.03 9.07
CA GLN A 55 5.07 22.23 7.90
C GLN A 55 4.17 21.05 8.30
N LEU A 56 3.09 20.87 7.55
CA LEU A 56 2.18 19.75 7.71
C LEU A 56 2.73 18.56 6.92
N VAL A 57 3.17 17.52 7.63
CA VAL A 57 3.64 16.28 7.01
C VAL A 57 2.53 15.24 7.10
N ASN A 58 2.00 14.85 5.93
CA ASN A 58 1.04 13.75 5.82
C ASN A 58 1.80 12.43 5.73
N ARG A 59 1.58 11.54 6.70
CA ARG A 59 2.12 10.20 6.71
C ARG A 59 1.01 9.19 6.47
N HIS A 60 1.18 8.38 5.44
CA HIS A 60 0.26 7.32 5.09
C HIS A 60 0.98 5.97 5.24
N ILE A 61 0.35 5.04 5.93
CA ILE A 61 0.91 3.72 6.22
C ILE A 61 -0.10 2.64 5.89
N LEU A 62 0.35 1.62 5.16
CA LEU A 62 -0.41 0.42 4.87
C LEU A 62 0.10 -0.74 5.73
N PHE A 63 -0.81 -1.38 6.47
CA PHE A 63 -0.50 -2.53 7.32
C PHE A 63 -1.11 -3.78 6.68
N CYS A 64 -0.32 -4.85 6.57
CA CYS A 64 -0.81 -6.15 6.09
C CYS A 64 -0.05 -7.32 6.75
N ALA A 65 -0.47 -8.55 6.44
CA ALA A 65 0.16 -9.75 6.96
C ALA A 65 1.58 -9.90 6.41
N ARG A 66 2.48 -10.48 7.22
CA ARG A 66 3.90 -10.61 6.85
C ARG A 66 4.15 -11.47 5.61
N ASP A 67 3.22 -12.37 5.32
CA ASP A 67 3.22 -13.30 4.19
C ASP A 67 2.45 -12.77 2.97
N THR A 68 1.94 -11.53 3.01
CA THR A 68 1.30 -10.91 1.85
C THR A 68 2.34 -10.64 0.76
N ASP A 69 2.06 -11.06 -0.49
CA ASP A 69 2.93 -10.77 -1.64
C ASP A 69 2.71 -9.33 -2.11
N ILE A 70 3.40 -8.41 -1.45
CA ILE A 70 3.43 -6.97 -1.75
C ILE A 70 4.90 -6.51 -1.67
N LYS A 71 5.30 -5.65 -2.59
CA LYS A 71 6.66 -5.13 -2.74
C LYS A 71 6.65 -3.63 -2.96
N GLU A 72 7.77 -3.00 -2.66
CA GLU A 72 8.04 -1.62 -3.05
C GLU A 72 7.85 -1.45 -4.57
N GLY A 73 7.19 -0.37 -4.97
CA GLY A 73 6.81 -0.10 -6.35
C GLY A 73 5.48 -0.70 -6.80
N ASP A 74 4.86 -1.62 -6.04
CA ASP A 74 3.53 -2.14 -6.37
C ASP A 74 2.46 -1.03 -6.32
N LYS A 75 1.43 -1.19 -7.15
CA LYS A 75 0.18 -0.44 -7.05
C LYS A 75 -0.77 -1.20 -6.12
N VAL A 76 -1.42 -0.48 -5.21
CA VAL A 76 -2.43 -1.07 -4.31
C VAL A 76 -3.72 -0.28 -4.41
N VAL A 77 -4.83 -1.00 -4.59
CA VAL A 77 -6.18 -0.44 -4.49
C VAL A 77 -6.77 -0.91 -3.17
N VAL A 78 -6.94 0.01 -2.22
CA VAL A 78 -7.57 -0.28 -0.93
C VAL A 78 -9.06 0.01 -1.00
N THR A 79 -9.89 -0.98 -0.68
CA THR A 79 -11.32 -0.81 -0.41
C THR A 79 -11.53 -0.65 1.08
N GLN A 80 -11.98 0.54 1.49
CA GLN A 80 -12.27 0.86 2.88
C GLN A 80 -13.63 0.29 3.30
N ARG A 81 -13.86 0.17 4.62
CA ARG A 81 -15.12 -0.37 5.17
C ARG A 81 -16.39 0.36 4.69
N ASN A 82 -16.30 1.64 4.33
CA ASN A 82 -17.42 2.43 3.81
C ASN A 82 -17.63 2.26 2.29
N GLY A 83 -16.86 1.40 1.63
CA GLY A 83 -16.92 1.15 0.19
C GLY A 83 -16.03 2.06 -0.66
N ASN A 84 -15.39 3.08 -0.08
CA ASN A 84 -14.51 3.96 -0.84
C ASN A 84 -13.23 3.23 -1.26
N THR A 85 -12.76 3.52 -2.48
CA THR A 85 -11.47 3.04 -2.97
C THR A 85 -10.40 4.13 -2.89
N VAL A 86 -9.17 3.71 -2.64
CA VAL A 86 -7.99 4.59 -2.66
C VAL A 86 -6.88 3.86 -3.39
N GLU A 87 -6.32 4.50 -4.41
CA GLU A 87 -5.14 4.02 -5.10
C GLU A 87 -3.87 4.52 -4.42
N LEU A 88 -2.93 3.61 -4.22
CA LEU A 88 -1.69 3.83 -3.47
C LEU A 88 -0.50 3.29 -4.25
N ALA A 89 0.59 4.05 -4.27
CA ALA A 89 1.91 3.55 -4.62
C ALA A 89 2.61 3.05 -3.35
N VAL A 90 3.20 1.85 -3.40
CA VAL A 90 3.92 1.24 -2.27
C VAL A 90 5.36 1.73 -2.24
N GLY A 91 5.76 2.33 -1.12
CA GLY A 91 7.13 2.71 -0.81
C GLY A 91 7.79 1.72 0.16
N GLU A 92 8.76 2.20 0.94
CA GLU A 92 9.58 1.39 1.84
C GLU A 92 8.77 0.55 2.84
N GLY A 93 9.16 -0.72 3.00
CA GLY A 93 8.56 -1.69 3.92
C GLY A 93 9.35 -1.92 5.21
N PHE A 94 8.66 -1.87 6.35
CA PHE A 94 9.19 -2.11 7.69
C PHE A 94 8.56 -3.38 8.30
N PRO A 95 9.25 -4.53 8.29
CA PRO A 95 8.71 -5.77 8.81
C PRO A 95 8.75 -5.83 10.35
N TYR A 96 7.61 -6.21 10.94
CA TYR A 96 7.48 -6.56 12.35
C TYR A 96 7.17 -8.06 12.51
N THR A 97 7.25 -8.58 13.74
CA THR A 97 6.99 -9.99 14.03
C THR A 97 5.61 -10.45 13.52
N SER A 98 4.59 -9.60 13.63
CA SER A 98 3.20 -9.98 13.32
C SER A 98 2.68 -9.48 11.97
N HIS A 99 3.28 -8.44 11.42
CA HIS A 99 2.79 -7.72 10.25
C HIS A 99 3.95 -6.98 9.57
N ILE A 100 3.66 -6.38 8.43
CA ILE A 100 4.57 -5.43 7.78
C ILE A 100 3.83 -4.09 7.62
N GLU A 101 4.58 -3.01 7.74
CA GLU A 101 4.11 -1.65 7.49
C GLU A 101 4.81 -1.12 6.24
N PHE A 102 4.05 -0.56 5.30
CA PHE A 102 4.62 0.14 4.15
C PHE A 102 4.31 1.62 4.23
N SER A 103 5.30 2.46 3.94
CA SER A 103 5.02 3.82 3.49
C SER A 103 4.25 3.75 2.17
N VAL A 104 3.26 4.61 2.02
CA VAL A 104 2.43 4.64 0.80
C VAL A 104 2.11 6.07 0.42
N GLU A 105 1.93 6.30 -0.87
CA GLU A 105 1.52 7.60 -1.40
C GLU A 105 0.23 7.45 -2.18
N ARG A 106 -0.68 8.42 -2.05
CA ARG A 106 -1.86 8.47 -2.92
C ARG A 106 -1.42 8.87 -4.32
N LYS A 107 -1.74 8.03 -5.29
CA LYS A 107 -1.43 8.27 -6.70
C LYS A 107 -2.58 7.75 -7.54
N GLU A 108 -3.07 8.58 -8.45
CA GLU A 108 -3.99 8.14 -9.50
C GLU A 108 -3.16 7.53 -10.62
N PHE A 109 -3.45 6.27 -10.95
CA PHE A 109 -2.79 5.56 -12.05
C PHE A 109 -3.72 5.64 -13.26
N LEU A 110 -3.36 6.47 -14.23
CA LEU A 110 -4.09 6.72 -15.48
C LEU A 110 -3.98 5.57 -16.48
#